data_AF-A0A382PS51-F1
#
_entry.id   AF-A0A382PS51-F1
#
_cell.length_a   1.000
_cell.length_b   1.000
_cell.length_c   1.000
_cell.angle_alpha   90.00
_cell.angle_beta   90.00
_cell.angle_gamma   90.00
#
_symmetry.space_group_name_H-M   'P 1'
#
loop_
_entity.id
_entity.type
_entity.pdbx_description
1 polymer ?
#
loop_
_entity_poly.entity_id
_entity_poly.type
_entity_poly.pdbx_seq_one_letter_code
_entity_poly.pdbx_strand_id
1 'polypeptide(L)'
;MTNCEKFLDYFSQHCQIYFPAIKDTQLNNPKSFEELTRIMLKWAESHIGENWEKTLADGYLHFLMDVNRSQIEYERRGNYLNKSYSDVFNRVYNNAEFMGFYHWGVFVSTFAWEHHIKIYDLYRNSFLPYLDPEGGCLLDLGSGSGIWSFLATYFSPQWTSQGIDISEKSVELSTKMALNSTL
;
A
#
# COMPACT_ATOMS: atom_id res chain seq x y z
N MET A 1 -6.48 20.53 9.68
CA MET A 1 -5.52 19.42 9.70
C MET A 1 -5.72 18.62 8.43
N THR A 2 -4.69 18.49 7.60
CA THR A 2 -4.71 17.65 6.38
C THR A 2 -4.77 16.17 6.78
N ASN A 3 -5.16 15.28 5.85
CA ASN A 3 -5.14 13.84 6.14
C ASN A 3 -3.72 13.35 6.46
N CYS A 4 -2.70 13.89 5.79
CA CYS A 4 -1.31 13.61 6.13
C CYS A 4 -0.98 13.97 7.59
N GLU A 5 -1.36 15.17 8.04
CA GLU A 5 -1.15 15.60 9.42
C GLU A 5 -1.91 14.72 10.42
N LYS A 6 -3.18 14.36 10.14
CA LYS A 6 -3.98 13.46 10.99
C LYS A 6 -3.32 12.09 11.13
N PHE A 7 -2.87 11.49 10.02
CA PHE A 7 -2.20 10.20 10.02
C PHE A 7 -0.88 10.25 10.79
N LEU A 8 -0.05 11.27 10.53
CA LEU A 8 1.24 11.40 11.19
C LEU A 8 1.09 11.69 12.69
N ASP A 9 0.10 12.49 13.09
CA ASP A 9 -0.20 12.73 14.52
C ASP A 9 -0.60 11.43 15.21
N TYR A 10 -1.56 10.69 14.66
CA TYR A 10 -1.98 9.38 15.18
C TYR A 10 -0.79 8.40 15.25
N PHE A 11 -0.04 8.27 14.16
CA PHE A 11 1.10 7.35 14.10
C PHE A 11 2.20 7.72 15.10
N SER A 12 2.45 9.02 15.31
CA SER A 12 3.44 9.48 16.29
C SER A 12 3.05 9.11 17.72
N GLN A 13 1.77 9.05 18.04
CA GLN A 13 1.28 8.72 19.38
C GLN A 13 1.24 7.20 19.63
N HIS A 14 0.95 6.41 18.59
CA HIS A 14 0.70 4.97 18.73
C HIS A 14 1.82 4.07 18.19
N CYS A 15 2.73 4.58 17.34
CA CYS A 15 3.78 3.83 16.66
C CYS A 15 5.15 4.53 16.74
N GLN A 16 5.47 5.07 17.93
CA GLN A 16 6.63 5.93 18.20
C GLN A 16 7.98 5.39 17.69
N ILE A 17 8.21 4.07 17.78
CA ILE A 17 9.47 3.44 17.40
C ILE A 17 9.74 3.59 15.90
N TYR A 18 8.70 3.52 15.07
CA TYR A 18 8.81 3.53 13.60
C TYR A 18 8.56 4.90 12.99
N PHE A 19 8.01 5.84 13.77
CA PHE A 19 7.70 7.20 13.30
C PHE A 19 8.91 7.95 12.71
N PRO A 20 10.13 7.89 13.30
CA PRO A 20 11.30 8.55 12.73
C PRO A 20 11.57 8.14 11.28
N ALA A 21 11.41 6.86 10.93
CA ALA A 21 11.63 6.39 9.57
C ALA A 21 10.65 6.99 8.55
N ILE A 22 9.38 7.17 8.93
CA ILE A 22 8.40 7.85 8.07
C ILE A 22 8.78 9.33 7.90
N LYS A 23 9.24 9.97 8.98
CA LYS A 23 9.70 11.37 8.95
C LYS A 23 10.93 11.55 8.07
N ASP A 24 11.89 10.63 8.12
CA ASP A 24 13.06 10.64 7.25
C ASP A 24 12.65 10.48 5.79
N THR A 25 11.74 9.53 5.48
CA THR A 25 11.18 9.37 4.13
C THR A 25 10.50 10.66 3.65
N GLN A 26 9.71 11.33 4.49
CA GLN A 26 9.07 12.61 4.18
C GLN A 26 10.08 13.73 3.90
N LEU A 27 11.11 13.85 4.74
CA LEU A 27 12.15 14.88 4.61
C LEU A 27 13.01 14.67 3.35
N ASN A 28 13.33 13.42 3.04
CA ASN A 28 14.14 13.06 1.88
C ASN A 28 13.37 13.19 0.56
N ASN A 29 12.04 13.04 0.59
CA ASN A 29 11.20 13.01 -0.63
C ASN A 29 9.94 13.87 -0.52
N PRO A 30 10.04 15.17 -0.20
CA PRO A 30 8.90 15.98 0.23
C PRO A 30 7.78 16.05 -0.81
N LYS A 31 8.13 16.22 -2.09
CA LYS A 31 7.16 16.37 -3.18
C LYS A 31 6.34 15.10 -3.40
N SER A 32 7.02 13.98 -3.61
CA SER A 32 6.37 12.69 -3.90
C SER A 32 5.63 12.16 -2.67
N PHE A 33 6.16 12.37 -1.46
CA PHE A 33 5.47 12.04 -0.22
C PHE A 33 4.18 12.85 -0.07
N GLU A 34 4.22 14.16 -0.28
CA GLU A 34 3.04 15.03 -0.20
C GLU A 34 1.98 14.63 -1.24
N GLU A 35 2.38 14.40 -2.49
CA GLU A 35 1.46 13.99 -3.55
C GLU A 35 0.78 12.65 -3.24
N LEU A 36 1.57 11.63 -2.88
CA LEU A 36 1.05 10.30 -2.52
C LEU A 36 0.12 10.38 -1.32
N THR A 37 0.55 11.00 -0.22
CA THR A 37 -0.29 11.06 0.99
C THR A 37 -1.56 11.86 0.78
N ARG A 38 -1.53 12.93 -0.01
CA ARG A 38 -2.74 13.70 -0.37
C ARG A 38 -3.76 12.83 -1.11
N ILE A 39 -3.32 12.02 -2.06
CA ILE A 39 -4.19 11.17 -2.89
C ILE A 39 -4.65 9.95 -2.09
N MET A 40 -3.70 9.18 -1.58
CA MET A 40 -3.94 7.88 -0.95
C MET A 40 -4.76 8.02 0.33
N LEU A 41 -4.42 8.97 1.20
CA LEU A 41 -5.15 9.12 2.46
C LEU A 41 -6.57 9.66 2.26
N LYS A 42 -6.84 10.33 1.13
CA LYS A 42 -8.21 10.70 0.74
C LYS A 42 -9.01 9.45 0.35
N TRP A 43 -8.42 8.52 -0.41
CA TRP A 43 -9.07 7.24 -0.73
C TRP A 43 -9.33 6.41 0.52
N ALA A 44 -8.35 6.32 1.42
CA ALA A 44 -8.51 5.61 2.68
C ALA A 44 -9.62 6.21 3.55
N GLU A 45 -9.66 7.54 3.73
CA GLU A 45 -10.72 8.22 4.48
C GLU A 45 -12.10 7.99 3.85
N SER A 46 -12.20 8.08 2.52
CA SER A 46 -13.47 7.87 1.79
C SER A 46 -13.98 6.44 1.87
N HIS A 47 -13.08 5.45 1.88
CA HIS A 47 -13.44 4.03 1.86
C HIS A 47 -13.61 3.43 3.26
N ILE A 48 -12.66 3.67 4.17
CA ILE A 48 -12.67 3.13 5.52
C ILE A 48 -13.62 3.92 6.42
N GLY A 49 -13.74 5.24 6.19
CA GLY A 49 -14.58 6.12 6.99
C GLY A 49 -13.93 6.46 8.33
N GLU A 50 -14.70 6.33 9.41
CA GLU A 50 -14.21 6.64 10.76
C GLU A 50 -13.03 5.73 11.15
N ASN A 51 -12.01 6.30 11.81
CA ASN A 51 -10.81 5.61 12.26
C ASN A 51 -9.92 5.06 11.12
N TRP A 52 -9.95 5.68 9.95
CA TRP A 52 -9.06 5.30 8.84
C TRP A 52 -7.59 5.40 9.26
N GLU A 53 -7.20 6.42 10.04
CA GLU A 53 -5.83 6.60 10.53
C GLU A 53 -5.36 5.42 11.39
N LYS A 54 -6.25 4.91 12.26
CA LYS A 54 -5.99 3.74 13.10
C LYS A 54 -5.83 2.48 12.26
N THR A 55 -6.74 2.25 11.32
CA THR A 55 -6.69 1.07 10.44
C THR A 55 -5.38 1.01 9.66
N LEU A 56 -4.95 2.15 9.11
CA LEU A 56 -3.69 2.26 8.39
C LEU A 56 -2.47 2.06 9.32
N ALA A 57 -2.47 2.70 10.49
CA ALA A 57 -1.37 2.57 11.45
C ALA A 57 -1.21 1.13 11.96
N ASP A 58 -2.32 0.48 12.34
CA ASP A 58 -2.32 -0.91 12.82
C ASP A 58 -1.86 -1.87 11.72
N GLY A 59 -2.35 -1.71 10.48
CA GLY A 59 -1.93 -2.51 9.34
C GLY A 59 -0.43 -2.38 9.06
N TYR A 60 0.07 -1.14 9.07
CA TYR A 60 1.49 -0.89 8.85
C TYR A 60 2.36 -1.44 9.98
N LEU A 61 1.95 -1.30 11.24
CA LEU A 61 2.66 -1.86 12.37
C LEU A 61 2.78 -3.39 12.27
N HIS A 62 1.67 -4.07 11.96
CA HIS A 62 1.68 -5.53 11.77
C HIS A 62 2.59 -5.94 10.61
N PHE A 63 2.52 -5.22 9.49
CA PHE A 63 3.39 -5.48 8.34
C PHE A 63 4.87 -5.31 8.70
N LEU A 64 5.26 -4.24 9.40
CA LEU A 64 6.63 -4.03 9.84
C LEU A 64 7.12 -5.15 10.77
N MET A 65 6.28 -5.58 11.72
CA MET A 65 6.61 -6.67 12.62
C MET A 65 6.83 -7.99 11.87
N ASP A 66 5.99 -8.29 10.89
CA ASP A 66 6.10 -9.51 10.08
C ASP A 66 7.36 -9.50 9.19
N VAL A 67 7.66 -8.37 8.54
CA VAL A 67 8.87 -8.18 7.74
C VAL A 67 10.11 -8.35 8.61
N ASN A 68 10.18 -7.65 9.75
CA ASN A 68 11.34 -7.73 10.66
C ASN A 68 11.54 -9.15 11.20
N ARG A 69 10.46 -9.83 11.58
CA ARG A 69 10.52 -11.23 12.05
C ARG A 69 11.00 -12.16 10.94
N SER A 70 10.50 -11.98 9.72
CA SER A 70 10.88 -12.79 8.57
C SER A 70 12.34 -12.59 8.21
N GLN A 71 12.84 -11.34 8.27
CA GLN A 71 14.24 -11.01 8.06
C GLN A 71 15.13 -11.68 9.12
N ILE A 72 14.81 -11.53 10.40
CA ILE A 72 15.58 -12.17 11.50
C ILE A 72 15.63 -13.69 11.33
N GLU A 73 14.51 -14.33 11.00
CA GLU A 73 14.48 -15.77 10.79
C GLU A 73 15.27 -16.21 9.56
N TYR A 74 15.26 -15.43 8.48
CA TYR A 74 16.07 -15.70 7.30
C TYR A 74 17.56 -15.56 7.59
N GLU A 75 17.98 -14.46 8.22
CA GLU A 75 19.36 -14.20 8.61
C GLU A 75 19.89 -15.29 9.57
N ARG A 76 19.06 -15.74 10.51
CA ARG A 76 19.41 -16.81 11.45
C ARG A 76 19.58 -18.18 10.79
N ARG A 77 18.76 -18.50 9.78
CA ARG A 77 18.71 -19.84 9.16
C ARG A 77 19.51 -19.95 7.86
N GLY A 78 19.75 -18.82 7.18
CA GLY A 78 20.29 -18.76 5.83
C GLY A 78 19.36 -19.29 4.73
N ASN A 79 18.07 -19.50 5.02
CA ASN A 79 17.08 -19.96 4.04
C ASN A 79 15.66 -19.49 4.40
N TYR A 80 14.79 -19.44 3.38
CA TYR A 80 13.38 -19.11 3.55
C TYR A 80 12.65 -20.20 4.35
N LEU A 81 11.79 -19.76 5.27
CA LEU A 81 11.00 -20.66 6.13
C LEU A 81 10.03 -21.53 5.32
N ASN A 82 9.42 -20.95 4.29
CA ASN A 82 8.35 -21.58 3.55
C ASN A 82 8.87 -22.44 2.40
N LYS A 83 8.39 -23.68 2.32
CA LYS A 83 8.81 -24.65 1.29
C LYS A 83 7.65 -25.18 0.43
N SER A 84 6.41 -24.79 0.75
CA SER A 84 5.21 -25.25 0.05
C SER A 84 4.29 -24.09 -0.27
N TYR A 85 3.85 -24.01 -1.53
CA TYR A 85 2.85 -23.04 -1.96
C TYR A 85 1.54 -23.22 -1.18
N SER A 86 1.06 -24.46 -0.99
CA SER A 86 -0.21 -24.72 -0.30
C SER A 86 -0.21 -24.17 1.12
N ASP A 87 0.92 -24.32 1.82
CA ASP A 87 1.04 -23.91 3.22
C ASP A 87 1.09 -22.39 3.32
N VAL A 88 1.81 -21.73 2.39
CA VAL A 88 1.83 -20.26 2.29
C VAL A 88 0.44 -19.75 1.94
N PHE A 89 -0.21 -20.33 0.94
CA PHE A 89 -1.56 -19.92 0.54
C PHE A 89 -2.53 -20.00 1.70
N ASN A 90 -2.59 -21.14 2.40
CA ASN A 90 -3.52 -21.32 3.51
C ASN A 90 -3.21 -20.42 4.71
N ARG A 91 -1.92 -20.19 5.04
CA ARG A 91 -1.53 -19.41 6.21
C ARG A 91 -1.57 -17.90 5.96
N VAL A 92 -1.32 -17.48 4.73
CA VAL A 92 -1.15 -16.08 4.32
C VAL A 92 -2.35 -15.66 3.45
N TYR A 93 -2.36 -16.03 2.17
CA TYR A 93 -3.28 -15.45 1.19
C TYR A 93 -4.77 -15.77 1.44
N ASN A 94 -5.06 -16.95 1.99
CA ASN A 94 -6.40 -17.41 2.40
C ASN A 94 -6.74 -17.07 3.86
N ASN A 95 -5.84 -16.40 4.58
CA ASN A 95 -6.09 -15.92 5.93
C ASN A 95 -6.58 -14.47 5.88
N ALA A 96 -7.90 -14.29 5.97
CA ALA A 96 -8.56 -13.00 5.86
C ALA A 96 -8.10 -11.96 6.91
N GLU A 97 -7.79 -12.39 8.13
CA GLU A 97 -7.32 -11.49 9.18
C GLU A 97 -5.92 -10.99 8.88
N PHE A 98 -5.00 -11.92 8.60
CA PHE A 98 -3.63 -11.59 8.21
C PHE A 98 -3.60 -10.65 6.99
N MET A 99 -4.36 -11.01 5.95
CA MET A 99 -4.40 -10.22 4.72
C MET A 99 -5.05 -8.85 4.91
N GLY A 100 -5.96 -8.69 5.87
CA GLY A 100 -6.50 -7.37 6.22
C GLY A 100 -5.41 -6.42 6.71
N PHE A 101 -4.57 -6.87 7.66
CA PHE A 101 -3.44 -6.07 8.12
C PHE A 101 -2.38 -5.88 7.04
N TYR A 102 -2.02 -6.96 6.34
CA TYR A 102 -1.02 -6.92 5.27
C TYR A 102 -1.40 -5.93 4.16
N HIS A 103 -2.66 -5.94 3.73
CA HIS A 103 -3.17 -5.05 2.69
C HIS A 103 -2.96 -3.57 3.05
N TRP A 104 -3.39 -3.16 4.25
CA TRP A 104 -3.23 -1.78 4.71
C TRP A 104 -1.77 -1.44 5.04
N GLY A 105 -0.98 -2.42 5.48
CA GLY A 105 0.46 -2.21 5.68
C GLY A 105 1.21 -1.97 4.37
N VAL A 106 0.89 -2.72 3.31
CA VAL A 106 1.43 -2.47 1.96
C VAL A 106 0.92 -1.15 1.39
N PHE A 107 -0.34 -0.80 1.63
CA PHE A 107 -0.88 0.50 1.25
C PHE A 107 -0.05 1.64 1.87
N VAL A 108 0.18 1.63 3.18
CA VAL A 108 0.98 2.66 3.87
C VAL A 108 2.44 2.64 3.43
N SER A 109 3.04 1.46 3.24
CA SER A 109 4.45 1.35 2.86
C SER A 109 4.76 2.08 1.55
N THR A 110 3.78 2.25 0.65
CA THR A 110 3.91 2.98 -0.62
C THR A 110 4.48 4.39 -0.44
N PHE A 111 4.04 5.13 0.59
CA PHE A 111 4.58 6.45 0.90
C PHE A 111 5.50 6.47 2.13
N ALA A 112 5.46 5.45 2.99
CA ALA A 112 6.26 5.41 4.20
C ALA A 112 7.70 4.91 3.98
N TRP A 113 7.94 4.08 2.95
CA TRP A 113 9.27 3.56 2.62
C TRP A 113 9.93 4.36 1.49
N GLU A 114 11.15 4.86 1.73
CA GLU A 114 11.89 5.66 0.75
C GLU A 114 12.05 4.95 -0.61
N HIS A 115 12.31 3.64 -0.61
CA HIS A 115 12.46 2.92 -1.87
C HIS A 115 11.12 2.73 -2.62
N HIS A 116 9.98 2.68 -1.91
CA HIS A 116 8.67 2.68 -2.56
C HIS A 116 8.34 4.03 -3.19
N ILE A 117 8.79 5.14 -2.59
CA ILE A 117 8.71 6.45 -3.27
C ILE A 117 9.50 6.45 -4.57
N LYS A 118 10.69 5.85 -4.61
CA LYS A 118 11.47 5.74 -5.87
C LYS A 118 10.74 4.91 -6.92
N ILE A 119 10.03 3.84 -6.52
CA ILE A 119 9.16 3.06 -7.42
C ILE A 119 8.01 3.93 -7.91
N TYR A 120 7.38 4.71 -7.02
CA TYR A 120 6.34 5.66 -7.40
C TYR A 120 6.85 6.69 -8.40
N ASP A 121 8.02 7.29 -8.18
CA ASP A 121 8.58 8.27 -9.09
C ASP A 121 8.86 7.67 -10.48
N LEU A 122 9.37 6.43 -10.54
CA LEU A 122 9.53 5.71 -11.80
C LEU A 122 8.17 5.48 -12.47
N TYR A 123 7.18 5.00 -11.72
CA TYR A 123 5.84 4.74 -12.22
C TYR A 123 5.19 6.02 -12.75
N ARG A 124 5.19 7.08 -11.96
CA ARG A 124 4.54 8.36 -12.21
C ARG A 124 5.20 9.17 -13.33
N ASN A 125 6.52 9.17 -13.38
CA ASN A 125 7.28 10.06 -14.29
C ASN A 125 7.83 9.34 -15.52
N SER A 126 7.92 8.01 -15.49
CA SER A 126 8.41 7.23 -16.63
C SER A 126 7.32 6.34 -17.18
N PHE A 127 6.65 5.50 -16.38
CA PHE A 127 5.68 4.54 -16.93
C PHE A 127 4.40 5.23 -17.45
N LEU A 128 3.72 6.05 -16.62
CA LEU A 128 2.45 6.67 -16.99
C LEU A 128 2.53 7.58 -18.24
N PRO A 129 3.59 8.39 -18.46
CA PRO A 129 3.72 9.18 -19.67
C PRO A 129 3.84 8.39 -20.99
N TYR A 130 4.14 7.07 -20.92
CA TYR A 130 4.16 6.21 -22.12
C TYR A 130 2.83 5.55 -22.42
N LEU A 131 1.81 5.73 -21.57
CA LEU A 131 0.47 5.24 -21.85
C LEU A 131 -0.14 6.01 -23.04
N ASP A 132 -0.86 5.28 -23.89
CA ASP A 132 -1.61 5.86 -25.01
C ASP A 132 -2.61 6.91 -24.50
N PRO A 133 -2.54 8.17 -24.95
CA PRO A 133 -3.45 9.22 -24.51
C PRO A 133 -4.93 8.95 -24.86
N GLU A 134 -5.20 8.09 -25.86
CA GLU A 134 -6.56 7.72 -26.26
C GLU A 134 -7.19 6.68 -25.32
N GLY A 135 -6.41 6.11 -24.41
CA GLY A 135 -6.89 5.17 -23.39
C GLY A 135 -6.45 3.73 -23.61
N GLY A 136 -6.84 2.87 -22.67
CA GLY A 136 -6.44 1.46 -22.65
C GLY A 136 -6.91 0.73 -21.40
N CYS A 137 -6.44 -0.51 -21.26
CA CYS A 137 -6.69 -1.34 -20.08
C CYS A 137 -5.35 -1.82 -19.50
N LEU A 138 -5.07 -1.45 -18.25
CA LEU A 138 -3.92 -1.92 -17.48
C LEU A 138 -4.28 -3.23 -16.78
N LEU A 139 -3.50 -4.29 -17.01
CA LEU A 139 -3.59 -5.52 -16.25
C LEU A 139 -2.57 -5.51 -15.10
N ASP A 140 -3.05 -5.52 -13.86
CA ASP A 140 -2.25 -5.46 -12.64
C ASP A 140 -2.23 -6.83 -11.95
N LEU A 141 -1.11 -7.54 -12.08
CA LEU A 141 -0.94 -8.91 -11.60
C LEU A 141 -0.27 -8.93 -10.22
N GLY A 142 -0.94 -9.52 -9.23
CA GLY A 142 -0.56 -9.39 -7.83
C GLY A 142 -0.87 -8.00 -7.29
N SER A 143 -2.08 -7.51 -7.58
CA SER A 143 -2.46 -6.11 -7.38
C SER A 143 -2.46 -5.67 -5.91
N GLY A 144 -2.57 -6.60 -4.95
CA GLY A 144 -2.53 -6.31 -3.52
C GLY A 144 -3.54 -5.24 -3.12
N SER A 145 -3.04 -4.07 -2.70
CA SER A 145 -3.87 -2.92 -2.32
C SER A 145 -4.54 -2.19 -3.49
N GLY A 146 -4.27 -2.60 -4.73
CA GLY A 146 -4.75 -1.96 -5.96
C GLY A 146 -4.10 -0.62 -6.26
N ILE A 147 -3.10 -0.20 -5.48
CA ILE A 147 -2.62 1.19 -5.47
C ILE A 147 -2.10 1.66 -6.83
N TRP A 148 -1.39 0.80 -7.55
CA TRP A 148 -0.85 1.16 -8.87
C TRP A 148 -1.96 1.33 -9.90
N SER A 149 -2.93 0.42 -9.91
CA SER A 149 -4.15 0.54 -10.70
C SER A 149 -4.92 1.84 -10.42
N PHE A 150 -5.08 2.22 -9.15
CA PHE A 150 -5.76 3.48 -8.78
C PHE A 150 -4.97 4.72 -9.18
N LEU A 151 -3.64 4.71 -9.03
CA LEU A 151 -2.80 5.81 -9.47
C LEU A 151 -2.82 5.96 -10.99
N ALA A 152 -2.80 4.86 -11.75
CA ALA A 152 -2.93 4.91 -13.20
C ALA A 152 -4.23 5.58 -13.64
N THR A 153 -5.38 5.13 -13.13
CA THR A 153 -6.68 5.69 -13.54
C THR A 153 -6.88 7.11 -13.01
N TYR A 154 -6.30 7.46 -11.85
CA TYR A 154 -6.33 8.83 -11.33
C TYR A 154 -5.56 9.82 -12.21
N PHE A 155 -4.36 9.44 -12.69
CA PHE A 155 -3.54 10.32 -13.53
C PHE A 155 -3.86 10.21 -15.02
N SER A 156 -4.47 9.09 -15.45
CA SER A 156 -4.87 8.81 -16.84
C SER A 156 -6.33 8.35 -16.87
N PRO A 157 -7.31 9.26 -16.72
CA PRO A 157 -8.72 8.88 -16.57
C PRO A 157 -9.36 8.20 -17.79
N GLN A 158 -8.70 8.24 -18.96
CA GLN A 158 -9.11 7.48 -20.14
C GLN A 158 -8.71 6.00 -20.08
N TRP A 159 -7.88 5.62 -19.10
CA TRP A 159 -7.49 4.25 -18.85
C TRP A 159 -8.41 3.58 -17.85
N THR A 160 -8.56 2.28 -18.03
CA THR A 160 -9.18 1.37 -17.07
C THR A 160 -8.10 0.43 -16.51
N SER A 161 -8.40 -0.24 -15.40
CA SER A 161 -7.52 -1.24 -14.82
C SER A 161 -8.29 -2.50 -14.43
N GLN A 162 -7.60 -3.64 -14.55
CA GLN A 162 -8.06 -4.93 -14.06
C GLN A 162 -6.98 -5.49 -13.11
N GLY A 163 -7.29 -5.54 -11.82
CA GLY A 163 -6.44 -6.15 -10.81
C GLY A 163 -6.73 -7.64 -10.65
N ILE A 164 -5.69 -8.46 -10.59
CA ILE A 164 -5.75 -9.89 -10.28
C ILE A 164 -4.85 -10.14 -9.06
N ASP A 165 -5.40 -10.77 -8.03
CA ASP A 165 -4.63 -11.18 -6.85
C ASP A 165 -5.08 -12.57 -6.39
N ILE A 166 -4.16 -13.31 -5.76
CA ILE A 166 -4.45 -14.64 -5.19
C ILE A 166 -5.14 -14.56 -3.83
N SER A 167 -5.10 -13.41 -3.17
CA SER A 167 -5.80 -13.17 -1.92
C SER A 167 -7.21 -12.61 -2.17
N GLU A 168 -8.22 -13.41 -1.87
CA GLU A 168 -9.63 -12.97 -1.93
C GLU A 168 -9.88 -11.71 -1.09
N LYS A 169 -9.24 -11.61 0.08
CA LYS A 169 -9.36 -10.44 0.96
C LYS A 169 -8.81 -9.18 0.31
N SER A 170 -7.67 -9.27 -0.39
CA SER A 170 -7.10 -8.11 -1.09
C SER A 170 -7.98 -7.68 -2.26
N VAL A 171 -8.51 -8.64 -3.03
CA VAL A 171 -9.48 -8.37 -4.09
C VAL A 171 -10.73 -7.68 -3.54
N GLU A 172 -11.28 -8.18 -2.43
CA GLU A 172 -12.46 -7.60 -1.79
C GLU A 172 -12.23 -6.13 -1.38
N LEU A 173 -11.14 -5.86 -0.65
CA LEU A 173 -10.83 -4.52 -0.14
C LEU A 173 -10.55 -3.54 -1.28
N SER A 174 -9.71 -3.93 -2.25
CA SER A 174 -9.39 -3.11 -3.43
C SER A 174 -10.65 -2.82 -4.26
N THR A 175 -11.51 -3.82 -4.49
CA THR A 175 -12.75 -3.64 -5.26
C THR A 175 -13.70 -2.67 -4.55
N LYS A 176 -13.88 -2.80 -3.24
CA LYS A 176 -14.74 -1.87 -2.49
C LYS A 176 -14.16 -0.45 -2.47
N MET A 177 -12.84 -0.30 -2.38
CA MET A 177 -12.19 1.01 -2.47
C MET A 177 -12.36 1.63 -3.86
N ALA A 178 -12.26 0.83 -4.93
CA ALA A 178 -12.49 1.29 -6.30
C ALA A 178 -13.93 1.80 -6.52
N LEU A 179 -14.93 1.14 -5.93
CA LEU A 179 -16.34 1.52 -6.04
C LEU A 179 -16.70 2.77 -5.21
N ASN A 180 -16.02 2.97 -4.07
CA ASN A 180 -16.30 4.09 -3.17
C ASN A 180 -15.47 5.34 -3.47
N SER A 181 -14.34 5.16 -4.14
CA SER A 181 -13.51 6.28 -4.57
C SER A 181 -14.14 6.88 -5.80
N THR A 182 -14.49 8.16 -5.75
CA THR A 182 -14.68 8.97 -6.97
C THR A 182 -13.32 9.14 -7.63
N LEU A 183 -12.83 8.07 -8.26
CA LEU A 183 -11.66 8.06 -9.14
C LEU A 183 -11.99 8.83 -10.41
#